data_AF-A0A7J4KZ31-F1
#
_entry.id   AF-A0A7J4KZ31-F1
#
_cell.length_a   1.000
_cell.length_b   1.000
_cell.length_c   1.000
_cell.angle_alpha   90.00
_cell.angle_beta   90.00
_cell.angle_gamma   90.00
#
_symmetry.space_group_name_H-M   'P 1'
#
loop_
_entity.id
_entity.type
_entity.pdbx_description
1 polymer ?
#
loop_
_entity_poly.entity_id
_entity_poly.type
_entity_poly.pdbx_seq_one_letter_code
_entity_poly.pdbx_strand_id
1 'polypeptide(L)'
;MKFAHLADCHLGSWSRKPELQELNVASFEYAIDSCLSERVSFVIVAGDFFDISFPTNTSVLARVFSKLRELKEASIPLYLIPGSHDFSASGSSMLRVCEAAGLCTNLMNLLESSNDGKNGKTTLRIFKDPALNLVLTGVLGLRIGMEVDVLKNIDKAEVERAVNNEKGLK
;
A
#
# COMPACT_ATOMS: atom_id res chain seq x y z
N MET A 1 -9.19 -6.19 -16.27
CA MET A 1 -8.07 -6.17 -15.30
C MET A 1 -8.60 -6.67 -13.97
N LYS A 2 -7.90 -7.61 -13.32
CA LYS A 2 -8.27 -8.11 -11.99
C LYS A 2 -7.17 -7.70 -11.02
N PHE A 3 -7.51 -7.19 -9.86
CA PHE A 3 -6.51 -6.81 -8.84
C PHE A 3 -7.00 -7.20 -7.46
N ALA A 4 -6.07 -7.35 -6.52
CA ALA A 4 -6.39 -7.57 -5.12
C ALA A 4 -6.22 -6.28 -4.32
N HIS A 5 -7.15 -6.03 -3.41
CA HIS A 5 -7.09 -4.93 -2.46
C HIS A 5 -7.06 -5.48 -1.04
N LEU A 6 -5.97 -5.22 -0.33
CA LEU A 6 -5.75 -5.58 1.06
C LEU A 6 -5.58 -4.31 1.89
N ALA A 7 -5.83 -4.40 3.20
CA ALA A 7 -5.56 -3.34 4.17
C ALA A 7 -5.47 -3.99 5.56
N ASP A 8 -4.87 -3.29 6.52
CA ASP A 8 -4.90 -3.65 7.95
C ASP A 8 -4.47 -5.10 8.20
N CYS A 9 -3.40 -5.53 7.53
CA CYS A 9 -2.87 -6.89 7.68
C CYS A 9 -2.25 -7.10 9.07
N HIS A 10 -1.68 -6.05 9.66
CA HIS A 10 -1.04 -6.07 10.99
C HIS A 10 -0.08 -7.26 11.18
N LEU A 11 0.76 -7.53 10.17
CA LEU A 11 1.70 -8.63 10.22
C LEU A 11 2.71 -8.44 11.35
N GLY A 12 2.91 -9.49 12.14
CA GLY A 12 3.75 -9.44 13.35
C GLY A 12 3.01 -9.04 14.62
N SER A 13 1.70 -8.79 14.55
CA SER A 13 0.82 -8.62 15.71
C SER A 13 0.73 -9.89 16.58
N TRP A 14 0.03 -9.78 17.72
CA TRP A 14 -0.28 -10.90 18.61
C TRP A 14 0.94 -11.66 19.17
N SER A 15 2.08 -10.99 19.35
CA SER A 15 3.34 -11.61 19.81
C SER A 15 3.26 -12.39 21.13
N ARG A 16 2.22 -12.19 21.94
CA ARG A 16 1.95 -12.90 23.20
C ARG A 16 0.87 -13.98 23.10
N LYS A 17 0.32 -14.20 21.91
CA LYS A 17 -0.79 -15.13 21.61
C LYS A 17 -0.45 -15.91 20.34
N PRO A 18 0.36 -16.98 20.44
CA PRO A 18 0.90 -17.70 19.28
C PRO A 18 -0.18 -18.18 18.30
N GLU A 19 -1.33 -18.62 18.80
CA GLU A 19 -2.44 -19.12 17.99
C GLU A 19 -3.06 -18.01 17.13
N LEU A 20 -3.20 -16.80 17.68
CA LEU A 20 -3.69 -15.63 16.93
C LEU A 20 -2.65 -15.11 15.95
N GLN A 21 -1.37 -15.13 16.33
CA GLN A 21 -0.29 -14.77 15.43
C GLN A 21 -0.21 -15.73 14.23
N GLU A 22 -0.36 -17.03 14.47
CA GLU A 22 -0.39 -18.02 13.40
C GLU A 22 -1.57 -17.80 12.45
N LEU A 23 -2.78 -17.59 12.99
CA LEU A 23 -3.96 -17.29 12.19
C LEU A 23 -3.79 -16.01 11.36
N ASN A 24 -3.18 -14.97 11.92
CA ASN A 24 -2.91 -13.71 11.22
C ASN A 24 -1.98 -13.94 10.01
N VAL A 25 -0.87 -14.64 10.19
CA VAL A 25 0.09 -14.90 9.11
C VAL A 25 -0.50 -15.86 8.07
N ALA A 26 -1.19 -16.92 8.51
CA ALA A 26 -1.84 -17.86 7.61
C ALA A 26 -2.94 -17.19 6.75
N SER A 27 -3.66 -16.22 7.30
CA SER A 27 -4.67 -15.45 6.55
C SER A 27 -4.02 -14.61 5.44
N PHE A 28 -2.87 -13.99 5.73
CA PHE A 28 -2.10 -13.27 4.72
C PHE A 28 -1.54 -14.20 3.64
N GLU A 29 -0.97 -15.34 4.02
CA GLU A 29 -0.48 -16.35 3.07
C GLU A 29 -1.59 -16.83 2.14
N TYR A 30 -2.76 -17.14 2.70
CA TYR A 30 -3.95 -17.52 1.92
C TYR A 30 -4.39 -16.42 0.95
N ALA A 31 -4.36 -15.15 1.37
CA ALA A 31 -4.69 -14.03 0.51
C ALA A 31 -3.71 -13.92 -0.67
N ILE A 32 -2.41 -14.09 -0.44
CA ILE A 32 -1.41 -14.07 -1.51
C ILE A 32 -1.53 -15.29 -2.43
N ASP A 33 -1.76 -16.48 -1.88
CA ASP A 33 -2.00 -17.70 -2.67
C ASP A 33 -3.24 -17.56 -3.57
N SER A 34 -4.28 -16.88 -3.05
CA SER A 34 -5.46 -16.52 -3.85
C SER A 34 -5.07 -15.55 -4.97
N CYS A 35 -4.27 -14.52 -4.71
CA CYS A 35 -3.78 -13.59 -5.74
C CYS A 35 -3.01 -14.31 -6.86
N LEU A 36 -2.12 -15.24 -6.49
CA LEU A 36 -1.31 -16.02 -7.41
C LEU A 36 -2.16 -16.97 -8.26
N SER A 37 -3.04 -17.74 -7.61
CA SER A 37 -3.92 -18.70 -8.30
C SER A 37 -4.90 -18.02 -9.25
N GLU A 38 -5.43 -16.86 -8.85
CA GLU A 38 -6.34 -16.06 -9.66
C GLU A 38 -5.63 -15.19 -10.72
N ARG A 39 -4.29 -15.18 -10.72
CA ARG A 39 -3.44 -14.40 -11.63
C ARG A 39 -3.86 -12.93 -11.70
N VAL A 40 -3.96 -12.30 -10.53
CA VAL A 40 -4.27 -10.87 -10.46
C VAL A 40 -3.16 -10.06 -11.16
N SER A 41 -3.54 -8.95 -11.78
CA SER A 41 -2.61 -8.05 -12.48
C SER A 41 -1.69 -7.31 -11.51
N PHE A 42 -2.15 -7.04 -10.28
CA PHE A 42 -1.37 -6.43 -9.20
C PHE A 42 -2.08 -6.58 -7.85
N VAL A 43 -1.37 -6.26 -6.77
CA VAL A 43 -1.89 -6.18 -5.40
C VAL A 43 -1.73 -4.76 -4.87
N ILE A 44 -2.73 -4.25 -4.16
CA ILE A 44 -2.65 -3.00 -3.38
C ILE A 44 -2.79 -3.35 -1.89
N VAL A 45 -1.92 -2.76 -1.06
CA VAL A 45 -2.09 -2.72 0.40
C VAL A 45 -2.32 -1.28 0.84
N ALA A 46 -3.53 -0.98 1.30
CA ALA A 46 -4.00 0.38 1.59
C ALA A 46 -3.68 0.88 3.01
N GLY A 47 -2.60 0.39 3.61
CA GLY A 47 -2.17 0.76 4.97
C GLY A 47 -2.02 -0.43 5.91
N ASP A 48 -1.29 -0.19 7.00
CA ASP A 48 -1.10 -1.10 8.14
C ASP A 48 -0.78 -2.54 7.72
N PHE A 49 0.22 -2.67 6.84
CA PHE A 49 0.75 -3.94 6.39
C PHE A 49 1.45 -4.67 7.53
N PHE A 50 2.25 -3.96 8.31
CA PHE A 50 2.88 -4.44 9.55
C PHE A 50 2.23 -3.81 10.79
N ASP A 51 2.22 -4.55 11.90
CA ASP A 51 1.64 -4.05 13.16
C ASP A 51 2.47 -2.94 13.82
N ILE A 52 3.76 -2.87 13.50
CA ILE A 52 4.65 -1.79 13.91
C ILE A 52 5.60 -1.46 12.75
N SER A 53 6.20 -0.27 12.77
CA SER A 53 7.12 0.17 11.71
C SER A 53 8.33 -0.74 11.51
N PHE A 54 8.80 -1.43 12.56
CA PHE A 54 9.92 -2.36 12.47
C PHE A 54 9.67 -3.64 13.30
N PRO A 55 8.91 -4.61 12.78
CA PRO A 55 8.68 -5.89 13.44
C PRO A 55 9.99 -6.67 13.61
N THR A 56 10.10 -7.40 14.73
CA THR A 56 11.32 -8.14 15.10
C THR A 56 11.14 -9.65 15.08
N ASN A 57 9.93 -10.16 14.89
CA ASN A 57 9.66 -11.59 14.79
C ASN A 57 10.13 -12.13 13.43
N THR A 58 11.34 -12.69 13.41
CA THR A 58 11.99 -13.19 12.19
C THR A 58 11.26 -14.37 11.55
N SER A 59 10.59 -15.21 12.34
CA SER A 59 9.81 -16.35 11.81
C SER A 59 8.61 -15.87 11.00
N VAL A 60 7.90 -14.84 11.49
CA VAL A 60 6.79 -14.21 10.74
C VAL A 60 7.33 -13.51 9.49
N LEU A 61 8.42 -12.76 9.63
CA LEU A 61 9.01 -12.02 8.50
C LEU A 61 9.50 -12.94 7.38
N ALA A 62 10.09 -14.09 7.71
CA ALA A 62 10.52 -15.06 6.71
C ALA A 62 9.35 -15.55 5.85
N ARG A 63 8.19 -15.83 6.48
CA ARG A 63 6.96 -16.25 5.78
C ARG A 63 6.40 -15.14 4.90
N VAL A 64 6.30 -13.92 5.45
CA VAL A 64 5.84 -12.74 4.71
C VAL A 64 6.71 -12.48 3.49
N PHE A 65 8.03 -12.46 3.65
CA PHE A 65 8.97 -12.23 2.55
C PHE A 65 8.99 -13.36 1.53
N SER A 66 8.73 -14.61 1.94
CA SER A 66 8.54 -15.71 0.98
C SER A 66 7.36 -15.41 0.05
N LYS A 67 6.22 -15.01 0.60
CA LYS A 67 5.02 -14.68 -0.19
C LYS A 67 5.21 -13.45 -1.07
N LEU A 68 5.88 -12.41 -0.58
CA LEU A 68 6.24 -11.26 -1.40
C LEU A 68 7.19 -11.64 -2.55
N ARG A 69 8.14 -12.56 -2.29
CA ARG A 69 9.03 -13.08 -3.33
C ARG A 69 8.23 -13.86 -4.38
N GLU A 70 7.28 -14.70 -3.97
CA GLU A 70 6.40 -15.43 -4.90
C GLU A 70 5.62 -14.48 -5.84
N LEU A 71 5.07 -13.38 -5.31
CA LEU A 71 4.45 -12.33 -6.14
C LEU A 71 5.44 -11.73 -7.15
N LYS A 72 6.64 -11.38 -6.68
CA LYS A 72 7.70 -10.82 -7.53
C LYS A 72 8.12 -11.79 -8.65
N GLU A 73 8.33 -13.05 -8.32
CA GLU A 73 8.68 -14.12 -9.28
C GLU A 73 7.55 -14.35 -10.30
N ALA A 74 6.28 -14.22 -9.86
CA ALA A 74 5.12 -14.25 -10.73
C ALA A 74 4.91 -12.96 -11.55
N SER A 75 5.78 -11.95 -11.41
CA SER A 75 5.66 -10.62 -12.04
C SER A 75 4.35 -9.90 -11.69
N ILE A 76 3.84 -10.13 -10.46
CA ILE A 76 2.68 -9.43 -9.91
C ILE A 76 3.20 -8.31 -9.01
N PRO A 77 3.14 -7.04 -9.44
CA PRO A 77 3.60 -5.93 -8.62
C PRO A 77 2.69 -5.73 -7.40
N LEU A 78 3.30 -5.37 -6.28
CA LEU A 78 2.61 -4.96 -5.07
C LEU A 78 2.85 -3.47 -4.83
N TYR A 79 1.78 -2.69 -4.78
CA TYR A 79 1.80 -1.30 -4.38
C TYR A 79 1.28 -1.18 -2.95
N LEU A 80 1.90 -0.31 -2.16
CA LEU A 80 1.43 -0.07 -0.80
C LEU A 80 1.57 1.37 -0.37
N ILE A 81 0.83 1.74 0.66
CA ILE A 81 1.05 2.96 1.44
C ILE A 81 1.25 2.57 2.91
N PRO A 82 2.06 3.31 3.67
CA PRO A 82 2.10 3.14 5.11
C PRO A 82 0.76 3.57 5.72
N GLY A 83 0.32 2.82 6.73
CA GLY A 83 -0.76 3.20 7.62
C GLY A 83 -0.25 3.79 8.93
N SER A 84 -1.11 3.85 9.93
CA SER A 84 -0.85 4.51 11.21
C SER A 84 0.13 3.76 12.14
N HIS A 85 0.31 2.45 11.91
CA HIS A 85 1.14 1.54 12.69
C HIS A 85 2.55 1.35 12.09
N ASP A 86 2.64 1.26 10.76
CA ASP A 86 3.89 1.00 10.04
C ASP A 86 4.54 2.26 9.42
N PHE A 87 3.93 3.43 9.61
CA PHE A 87 4.55 4.73 9.34
C PHE A 87 5.72 5.02 10.29
N SER A 88 6.77 5.64 9.74
CA SER A 88 7.92 6.13 10.50
C SER A 88 8.35 7.50 9.97
N ALA A 89 8.32 8.52 10.84
CA ALA A 89 8.70 9.89 10.46
C ALA A 89 10.19 10.02 10.08
N SER A 90 11.05 9.13 10.59
CA SER A 90 12.47 9.07 10.21
C SER A 90 12.69 8.34 8.88
N GLY A 91 11.65 7.74 8.29
CA GLY A 91 11.74 6.87 7.13
C GLY A 91 12.30 5.47 7.43
N SER A 92 12.72 5.21 8.67
CA SER A 92 13.17 3.87 9.10
C SER A 92 11.95 2.99 9.37
N SER A 93 11.53 2.24 8.35
CA SER A 93 10.45 1.24 8.45
C SER A 93 10.78 -0.01 7.64
N MET A 94 10.11 -1.12 7.96
CA MET A 94 10.21 -2.37 7.23
C MET A 94 9.68 -2.23 5.79
N LEU A 95 8.73 -1.32 5.56
CA LEU A 95 8.26 -0.98 4.21
C LEU A 95 9.40 -0.44 3.32
N ARG A 96 10.30 0.38 3.88
CA ARG A 96 11.49 0.85 3.16
C ARG A 96 12.43 -0.29 2.79
N VAL A 97 12.55 -1.29 3.66
CA VAL A 97 13.36 -2.50 3.37
C VAL A 97 12.72 -3.31 2.24
N CYS A 98 11.39 -3.49 2.28
CA CYS A 98 10.65 -4.20 1.23
C CYS A 98 10.79 -3.50 -0.13
N GLU A 99 10.66 -2.17 -0.15
CA GLU A 99 10.86 -1.36 -1.34
C GLU A 99 12.30 -1.46 -1.86
N ALA A 100 13.30 -1.33 -1.00
CA ALA A 100 14.71 -1.46 -1.39
C ALA A 100 15.06 -2.85 -1.93
N ALA A 101 14.38 -3.91 -1.46
CA ALA A 101 14.50 -5.26 -1.99
C ALA A 101 13.71 -5.49 -3.31
N GLY A 102 12.95 -4.48 -3.75
CA GLY A 102 12.06 -4.56 -4.92
C GLY A 102 10.94 -5.57 -4.74
N LEU A 103 10.44 -5.74 -3.51
CA LEU A 103 9.29 -6.59 -3.19
C LEU A 103 7.95 -5.83 -3.29
N CYS A 104 8.01 -4.50 -3.20
CA CYS A 104 6.87 -3.62 -3.35
C CYS A 104 7.29 -2.24 -3.86
N THR A 105 6.33 -1.43 -4.27
CA THR A 105 6.52 0.01 -4.50
C THR A 105 5.77 0.79 -3.42
N ASN A 106 6.50 1.62 -2.66
CA ASN A 106 5.90 2.43 -1.61
C ASN A 106 5.41 3.76 -2.20
N LEU A 107 4.10 3.93 -2.22
CA LEU A 107 3.42 5.08 -2.79
C LEU A 107 3.33 6.26 -1.80
N MET A 108 3.98 6.19 -0.64
CA MET A 108 4.01 7.25 0.38
C MET A 108 4.39 8.63 -0.18
N ASN A 109 5.38 8.68 -1.07
CA ASN A 109 5.86 9.94 -1.65
C ASN A 109 4.82 10.63 -2.55
N LEU A 110 3.72 9.95 -2.89
CA LEU A 110 2.60 10.53 -3.62
C LEU A 110 1.64 11.33 -2.74
N LEU A 111 1.75 11.19 -1.42
CA LEU A 111 0.67 11.56 -0.52
C LEU A 111 0.93 12.88 0.23
N GLU A 112 2.01 13.57 -0.12
CA GLU A 112 2.20 14.98 0.26
C GLU A 112 1.19 15.83 -0.52
N SER A 113 0.10 16.19 0.13
CA SER A 113 -0.78 17.25 -0.32
C SER A 113 -0.05 18.59 -0.22
N SER A 114 0.13 19.27 -1.34
CA SER A 114 0.40 20.69 -1.30
C SER A 114 -0.94 21.41 -1.19
N ASN A 115 -1.12 22.18 -0.11
CA ASN A 115 -2.15 23.21 -0.08
C ASN A 115 -1.67 24.31 -1.03
N ASP A 116 -2.02 24.20 -2.32
CA ASP A 116 -1.71 25.26 -3.27
C ASP A 116 -2.61 26.43 -2.88
N GLY A 117 -2.04 27.42 -2.18
CA GLY A 117 -2.73 28.51 -1.48
C GLY A 117 -3.62 29.41 -2.36
N LYS A 118 -3.89 28.99 -3.60
CA LYS A 118 -4.73 29.64 -4.58
C LYS A 118 -6.23 29.36 -4.38
N ASN A 119 -6.65 28.29 -3.69
CA ASN A 119 -8.10 27.98 -3.52
C ASN A 119 -8.51 27.12 -2.30
N GLY A 120 -7.59 26.78 -1.38
CA GLY A 120 -7.91 25.92 -0.23
C GLY A 120 -8.27 24.47 -0.59
N LYS A 121 -7.99 24.06 -1.84
CA LYS A 121 -8.18 22.70 -2.32
C LYS A 121 -6.87 21.91 -2.22
N THR A 122 -7.01 20.63 -1.92
CA THR A 122 -5.92 19.66 -1.83
C THR A 122 -5.70 19.00 -3.19
N THR A 123 -4.50 19.18 -3.75
CA THR A 123 -4.04 18.39 -4.90
C THR A 123 -3.44 17.08 -4.41
N LEU A 124 -3.84 15.96 -5.03
CA LEU A 124 -3.23 14.65 -4.80
C LEU A 124 -2.17 14.39 -5.86
N ARG A 125 -1.01 13.84 -5.47
CA ARG A 125 -0.04 13.39 -6.47
C ARG A 125 -0.48 12.05 -7.04
N ILE A 126 -0.11 11.86 -8.30
CA ILE A 126 -0.54 10.72 -9.10
C ILE A 126 0.68 9.88 -9.43
N PHE A 127 0.57 8.57 -9.18
CA PHE A 127 1.48 7.57 -9.68
C PHE A 127 0.93 6.93 -10.94
N LYS A 128 1.83 6.59 -11.84
CA LYS A 128 1.51 5.94 -13.10
C LYS A 128 2.37 4.70 -13.24
N ASP A 129 1.73 3.60 -13.58
CA ASP A 129 2.39 2.39 -14.07
C ASP A 129 2.03 2.20 -15.55
N PRO A 130 2.91 2.59 -16.48
CA PRO A 130 2.66 2.43 -17.91
C PRO A 130 2.57 0.97 -18.36
N ALA A 131 3.22 0.04 -17.65
CA ALA A 131 3.23 -1.37 -18.02
C ALA A 131 1.85 -2.01 -17.78
N LEU A 132 1.16 -1.57 -16.73
CA LEU A 132 -0.20 -2.00 -16.42
C LEU A 132 -1.28 -1.05 -16.93
N ASN A 133 -0.91 0.09 -17.52
CA ASN A 133 -1.84 1.18 -17.85
C ASN A 133 -2.67 1.57 -16.60
N LEU A 134 -1.97 1.88 -15.51
CA LEU A 134 -2.56 2.14 -14.21
C LEU A 134 -2.25 3.57 -13.76
N VAL A 135 -3.27 4.24 -13.21
CA VAL A 135 -3.14 5.55 -12.57
C VAL A 135 -3.63 5.41 -11.13
N LEU A 136 -2.72 5.60 -10.16
CA LEU A 136 -3.02 5.51 -8.73
C LEU A 136 -2.85 6.87 -8.06
N THR A 137 -3.75 7.15 -7.13
CA THR A 137 -3.69 8.29 -6.21
C THR A 137 -4.30 7.87 -4.88
N GLY A 138 -4.03 8.60 -3.82
CA GLY A 138 -4.57 8.28 -2.50
C GLY A 138 -4.37 9.40 -1.49
N VAL A 139 -4.76 9.13 -0.26
CA VAL A 139 -4.50 9.98 0.91
C VAL A 139 -3.89 9.10 1.99
N LEU A 140 -2.87 9.58 2.71
CA LEU A 140 -2.34 8.86 3.87
C LEU A 140 -3.42 8.74 4.94
N GLY A 141 -3.55 7.56 5.54
CA GLY A 141 -4.28 7.41 6.80
C GLY A 141 -3.52 8.14 7.90
N LEU A 142 -4.00 9.32 8.28
CA LEU A 142 -3.41 10.09 9.37
C LEU A 142 -4.05 9.67 10.69
N ARG A 143 -3.29 9.79 11.79
CA ARG A 143 -3.88 9.51 13.11
C ARG A 143 -4.99 10.52 13.41
N ILE A 144 -6.05 10.06 14.08
CA ILE A 144 -7.13 10.91 14.62
C ILE A 144 -8.01 11.57 13.52
N GLY A 145 -8.05 11.00 12.30
CA GLY A 145 -8.97 11.49 11.27
C GLY A 145 -8.55 12.81 10.62
N MET A 146 -7.29 13.21 10.75
CA MET A 146 -6.79 14.45 10.13
C MET A 146 -6.86 14.42 8.60
N GLU A 147 -6.97 13.23 8.00
CA GLU A 147 -7.22 13.02 6.58
C GLU A 147 -8.63 13.43 6.14
N VAL A 148 -9.59 13.58 7.06
CA VAL A 148 -10.98 13.96 6.72
C VAL A 148 -11.04 15.31 6.03
N ASP A 149 -10.26 16.28 6.50
CA ASP A 149 -10.22 17.61 5.90
C ASP A 149 -9.47 17.61 4.55
N VAL A 150 -8.50 16.71 4.40
CA VAL A 150 -7.85 16.46 3.10
C VAL A 150 -8.88 15.93 2.11
N LEU A 151 -9.62 14.88 2.49
CA LEU A 151 -10.65 14.23 1.66
C LEU A 151 -11.76 15.17 1.22
N LYS A 152 -12.24 16.04 2.14
CA LYS A 152 -13.28 17.05 1.83
C LYS A 152 -12.85 18.05 0.77
N ASN A 153 -11.56 18.39 0.74
CA ASN A 153 -11.03 19.48 -0.07
C ASN A 153 -10.30 18.99 -1.33
N ILE A 154 -10.34 17.70 -1.68
CA ILE A 154 -9.69 17.17 -2.90
C ILE A 154 -10.19 17.90 -4.15
N ASP A 155 -9.26 18.35 -5.01
CA ASP A 155 -9.62 18.85 -6.33
C ASP A 155 -9.93 17.72 -7.31
N LYS A 156 -11.16 17.21 -7.26
CA LYS A 156 -11.63 16.09 -8.11
C LYS A 156 -11.43 16.35 -9.61
N ALA A 157 -11.55 17.60 -10.05
CA ALA A 157 -11.38 17.97 -11.44
C ALA A 157 -9.95 17.77 -11.95
N GLU A 158 -8.94 17.83 -11.08
CA GLU A 158 -7.56 17.52 -11.43
C GLU A 158 -7.35 16.02 -11.61
N VAL A 159 -7.87 15.21 -10.68
CA VAL A 159 -7.84 13.74 -10.76
C VAL A 159 -8.57 13.25 -12.00
N GLU A 160 -9.78 13.75 -12.25
CA GLU A 160 -10.56 13.42 -13.44
C GLU A 160 -9.85 13.84 -14.74
N ARG A 161 -9.21 15.02 -14.77
CA ARG A 161 -8.40 15.42 -15.93
C ARG A 161 -7.19 14.53 -16.14
N ALA A 162 -6.53 14.08 -15.09
CA ALA A 162 -5.40 13.16 -15.21
C ALA A 162 -5.83 11.80 -15.77
N VAL A 163 -6.99 11.30 -15.35
CA VAL A 163 -7.59 10.07 -15.90
C VAL A 163 -8.06 10.26 -17.34
N ASN A 164 -8.70 11.40 -17.66
CA ASN A 164 -9.33 11.64 -18.97
C ASN A 164 -8.38 12.19 -20.06
N ASN A 165 -7.31 12.90 -19.68
CA ASN A 165 -6.28 13.35 -20.64
C ASN A 165 -5.48 12.17 -21.21
N GLU A 166 -5.48 11.03 -20.52
CA GLU A 166 -5.04 9.76 -21.09
C GLU A 166 -6.14 9.20 -22.00
N LYS A 167 -6.26 9.79 -23.19
CA LYS A 167 -7.10 9.30 -24.31
C LYS A 167 -6.75 7.87 -24.79
N GLY A 168 -6.08 7.04 -23.98
CA GLY A 168 -5.47 5.76 -24.37
C GLY A 168 -5.62 4.63 -23.36
N LEU A 169 -6.49 4.73 -22.35
CA LEU A 169 -6.95 3.56 -21.59
C LEU A 169 -8.04 2.82 -22.37
N LYS A 170 -7.68 2.25 -23.53
CA LYS A 170 -8.49 1.27 -24.26
C LYS A 170 -7.76 -0.07 -24.29
#